data_AF-K7AZA9-F1
#
_entry.id   AF-K7AZA9-F1
#
_cell.length_a   1.000
_cell.length_b   1.000
_cell.length_c   1.000
_cell.angle_alpha   90.00
_cell.angle_beta   90.00
_cell.angle_gamma   90.00
#
_symmetry.space_group_name_H-M   'P 1'
#
loop_
_entity.id
_entity.type
_entity.pdbx_description
1 polymer ?
#
loop_
_entity_poly.entity_id
_entity_poly.type
_entity_poly.pdbx_seq_one_letter_code
_entity_poly.pdbx_strand_id
1 'polypeptide(L)' 'MSEAIRASNTPYAVDVESGKNYFWCACGKSGKQPFCDGSHGGTGFTPVKYMATESKKIFFCGCKATATQPMCDGSHKKI' A
#
# COMPACT_ATOMS: atom_id res chain seq x y z
N MET A 1 5.16 12.64 15.32
CA MET A 1 4.70 11.39 14.69
C MET A 1 5.23 11.38 13.26
N SER A 2 5.80 10.28 12.79
CA SER A 2 6.25 10.19 11.40
C SER A 2 5.05 10.21 10.46
N GLU A 3 5.03 11.12 9.49
CA GLU A 3 4.01 11.17 8.44
C GLU A 3 4.34 10.18 7.32
N ALA A 4 3.31 9.66 6.66
CA ALA A 4 3.49 8.76 5.52
C ALA A 4 3.91 9.58 4.28
N ILE A 5 4.89 9.07 3.54
CA ILE A 5 5.36 9.72 2.32
C ILE A 5 4.47 9.30 1.15
N ARG A 6 4.03 10.28 0.36
CA ARG A 6 3.31 10.01 -0.89
C ARG A 6 4.25 9.36 -1.89
N ALA A 7 4.07 8.07 -2.17
CA ALA A 7 4.93 7.33 -3.09
C ALA A 7 4.50 7.45 -4.56
N SER A 8 3.21 7.66 -4.82
CA SER A 8 2.66 7.86 -6.17
C SER A 8 1.37 8.68 -6.16
N ASN A 9 1.08 9.35 -7.29
CA ASN A 9 -0.19 10.03 -7.58
C ASN A 9 -1.26 9.10 -8.15
N THR A 10 -0.92 7.85 -8.43
CA THR A 10 -1.82 6.84 -9.00
C THR A 10 -1.78 5.56 -8.16
N PRO A 11 -2.84 4.74 -8.21
CA PRO A 11 -2.81 3.41 -7.60
C PRO A 11 -1.85 2.47 -8.34
N TYR A 12 -1.35 1.48 -7.61
CA TYR A 12 -0.58 0.38 -8.18
C TYR A 12 -1.52 -0.77 -8.51
N ALA A 13 -1.65 -1.08 -9.80
CA ALA A 13 -2.37 -2.27 -10.25
C ALA A 13 -1.48 -3.51 -10.08
N VAL A 14 -1.93 -4.48 -9.29
CA VAL A 14 -1.22 -5.74 -9.06
C VAL A 14 -2.18 -6.90 -9.26
N ASP A 15 -1.77 -7.90 -10.04
CA ASP A 15 -2.46 -9.17 -10.12
C ASP A 15 -2.11 -9.99 -8.87
N VAL A 16 -3.10 -10.19 -8.00
CA VAL A 16 -2.94 -11.00 -6.80
C VAL A 16 -3.35 -12.44 -7.07
N GLU A 17 -2.80 -13.36 -6.30
CA GLU A 17 -3.11 -14.79 -6.36
C GLU A 17 -3.82 -15.23 -5.08
N SER A 18 -4.91 -15.99 -5.24
CA SER A 18 -5.67 -16.55 -4.11
C SER A 18 -4.75 -17.31 -3.15
N GLY A 19 -4.98 -17.11 -1.85
CA GLY A 19 -4.21 -17.71 -0.77
C GLY A 19 -2.89 -17.01 -0.44
N LYS A 20 -2.42 -16.05 -1.27
CA LYS A 20 -1.19 -15.31 -0.98
C LYS A 20 -1.43 -14.12 -0.05
N ASN A 21 -0.45 -13.88 0.80
CA ASN A 21 -0.38 -12.70 1.66
C ASN A 21 0.49 -11.63 1.01
N TYR A 22 -0.03 -10.41 0.97
CA TYR A 22 0.66 -9.23 0.49
C TYR A 22 0.80 -8.24 1.64
N PHE A 23 1.96 -7.61 1.78
CA PHE A 23 2.23 -6.66 2.85
C PHE A 23 2.38 -5.27 2.24
N TRP A 24 1.32 -4.48 2.30
CA TRP A 24 1.29 -3.14 1.72
C TRP A 24 2.15 -2.16 2.53
N CYS A 25 2.92 -1.34 1.83
CA CYS A 25 3.73 -0.29 2.43
C CYS A 25 2.85 0.88 2.88
N ALA A 26 2.70 1.05 4.21
CA ALA A 26 1.96 2.16 4.82
C ALA A 26 2.78 3.46 4.96
N CYS A 27 4.12 3.36 5.07
CA CYS A 27 4.98 4.51 5.33
C CYS A 27 5.38 5.30 4.07
N GLY A 28 5.24 4.71 2.88
CA GLY A 28 5.66 5.33 1.61
C GLY A 28 7.16 5.21 1.27
N LYS A 29 8.00 4.73 2.19
CA LYS A 29 9.46 4.69 2.01
C LYS A 29 9.99 3.50 1.21
N SER A 30 9.16 2.49 0.95
CA SER A 30 9.59 1.28 0.24
C SER A 30 10.02 1.59 -1.19
N GLY A 31 11.15 1.03 -1.62
CA GLY A 31 11.59 0.99 -3.01
C GLY A 31 10.88 -0.09 -3.84
N LYS A 32 10.10 -0.97 -3.19
CA LYS A 32 9.31 -2.05 -3.82
C LYS A 32 7.80 -1.78 -3.77
N GLN A 33 7.39 -0.54 -4.02
CA GLN A 33 5.97 -0.17 -4.03
C GLN A 33 5.15 -1.10 -4.94
N PRO A 34 3.91 -1.47 -4.55
CA PRO A 34 3.18 -0.99 -3.38
C PRO A 34 3.50 -1.75 -2.07
N PHE A 35 4.45 -2.67 -2.08
CA PHE A 35 4.72 -3.59 -0.97
C PHE A 35 5.85 -3.14 -0.07
N CYS A 36 5.86 -3.64 1.15
CA CYS A 36 6.87 -3.35 2.16
C CYS A 36 8.19 -4.09 1.85
N ASP A 37 9.30 -3.38 2.00
CA ASP A 37 10.66 -3.90 1.85
C ASP A 37 11.51 -3.78 3.14
N GLY A 38 10.90 -3.32 4.24
CA GLY A 38 11.58 -3.08 5.52
C GLY A 38 11.94 -1.61 5.79
N SER A 39 11.82 -0.71 4.80
CA SER A 39 12.18 0.71 4.94
C SER A 39 11.33 1.51 5.94
N HIS A 40 10.34 0.88 6.59
CA HIS A 40 9.59 1.46 7.71
C HIS A 40 10.34 1.39 9.04
N GLY A 41 11.47 0.69 9.12
CA GLY A 41 12.30 0.62 10.33
C GLY A 41 12.63 2.00 10.89
N GLY A 42 12.50 2.16 12.21
CA GLY A 42 12.68 3.46 12.88
C GLY A 42 11.51 4.44 12.74
N THR A 43 10.39 4.02 12.12
CA THR A 43 9.14 4.79 12.11
C THR A 43 8.07 4.10 12.96
N GLY A 44 6.96 4.80 13.22
CA GLY A 44 5.78 4.21 13.88
C GLY A 44 4.87 3.40 12.95
N PHE A 45 5.24 3.23 11.66
CA PHE A 45 4.42 2.52 10.69
C PHE A 45 4.71 1.02 10.67
N THR A 46 3.66 0.23 10.50
CA THR A 46 3.73 -1.20 10.20
C THR A 46 3.04 -1.49 8.87
N PRO A 47 3.50 -2.49 8.11
CA PRO A 47 2.85 -2.85 6.85
C PRO A 47 1.46 -3.45 7.08
N VAL A 48 0.52 -3.13 6.20
CA VAL A 48 -0.86 -3.66 6.28
C VAL A 48 -0.93 -4.96 5.50
N LYS A 49 -1.34 -6.04 6.18
CA LYS A 49 -1.53 -7.35 5.56
C LYS A 49 -2.81 -7.37 4.73
N TYR A 50 -2.70 -7.79 3.49
CA TYR A 50 -3.80 -8.13 2.60
C TYR A 50 -3.72 -9.62 2.25
N MET A 51 -4.76 -10.38 2.59
CA MET A 51 -4.90 -11.77 2.18
C MET A 51 -5.78 -11.82 0.94
N ALA A 52 -5.24 -12.28 -0.18
CA ALA A 52 -6.01 -12.44 -1.40
C ALA A 52 -6.90 -13.69 -1.26
N THR A 53 -8.22 -13.51 -1.27
CA THR A 53 -9.18 -14.62 -1.28
C THR A 53 -9.38 -15.19 -2.68
N GLU A 54 -9.13 -14.37 -3.70
CA GLU A 54 -9.33 -14.70 -5.11
C GLU A 54 -8.17 -14.14 -5.93
N SER A 55 -7.85 -14.81 -7.04
CA SER A 55 -6.87 -14.29 -8.00
C SER A 55 -7.52 -13.24 -8.88
N LYS A 56 -7.14 -11.96 -8.69
CA LYS A 56 -7.70 -10.84 -9.46
C LYS A 56 -6.77 -9.65 -9.49
N LYS A 57 -7.05 -8.69 -10.38
CA LYS A 57 -6.36 -7.41 -10.39
C LYS A 57 -6.88 -6.53 -9.27
N ILE A 58 -5.97 -6.03 -8.43
CA ILE A 58 -6.25 -5.16 -7.29
C ILE A 58 -5.47 -3.87 -7.43
N PHE A 59 -6.09 -2.77 -6.99
CA PHE A 59 -5.49 -1.43 -7.02
C PHE A 59 -5.08 -1.01 -5.60
N PHE A 60 -3.80 -1.21 -5.28
CA PHE A 60 -3.24 -0.79 -4.00
C PHE A 60 -2.99 0.71 -3.96
N CYS A 61 -3.19 1.32 -2.79
CA CYS A 61 -2.96 2.74 -2.60
C CYS A 61 -1.47 3.12 -2.79
N GLY A 62 -1.20 4.06 -3.69
CA GLY A 62 0.13 4.64 -3.90
C GLY A 62 0.39 5.91 -3.08
N CYS A 63 -0.64 6.71 -2.79
CA CYS A 63 -0.47 8.00 -2.12
C CYS A 63 -0.38 7.94 -0.59
N LYS A 64 -0.73 6.78 0.00
CA LYS A 64 -0.72 6.49 1.45
C LYS A 64 -1.76 7.22 2.29
N ALA A 65 -2.64 7.99 1.65
CA ALA A 65 -3.72 8.73 2.31
C ALA A 65 -5.11 8.10 2.13
N THR A 66 -5.18 6.82 1.76
CA THR A 66 -6.48 6.12 1.68
C THR A 66 -7.07 5.90 3.08
N ALA A 67 -8.39 6.05 3.18
CA ALA A 67 -9.17 5.64 4.34
C ALA A 67 -9.51 4.14 4.31
N THR A 68 -9.41 3.48 3.16
CA THR A 68 -9.72 2.06 2.96
C THR A 68 -8.44 1.23 2.74
N GLN A 69 -7.47 1.37 3.65
CA GLN A 69 -6.21 0.64 3.53
C GLN A 69 -6.46 -0.88 3.39
N PRO A 70 -5.71 -1.57 2.50
CA PRO A 70 -4.61 -1.08 1.68
C PRO A 70 -5.01 -0.66 0.25
N MET A 71 -6.31 -0.58 -0.04
CA MET A 71 -6.87 -0.34 -1.37
C MET A 71 -6.89 1.14 -1.74
N CYS A 72 -6.95 1.45 -3.03
CA CYS A 72 -7.19 2.81 -3.48
C CYS A 72 -8.68 3.17 -3.42
N ASP A 73 -9.01 4.30 -2.78
CA ASP A 73 -10.35 4.91 -2.72
C ASP A 73 -10.46 6.23 -3.51
N GLY A 74 -9.42 6.59 -4.26
CA GLY A 74 -9.38 7.85 -5.01
C GLY A 74 -8.92 9.07 -4.19
N SER A 75 -8.54 8.92 -2.92
CA SER A 75 -8.05 10.04 -2.10
C SER A 75 -6.86 10.77 -2.73
N HIS A 76 -6.05 10.09 -3.55
CA HIS A 76 -4.94 10.70 -4.31
C HIS A 76 -5.35 11.87 -5.23
N LYS A 77 -6.64 12.05 -5.53
CA LYS A 77 -7.14 13.19 -6.33
C LYS A 77 -7.46 14.44 -5.50
N LYS A 78 -7.52 14.33 -4.17
CA LYS A 78 -8.02 15.38 -3.26
C LYS A 78 -6.91 16.09 -2.46
N ILE A 79 -5.69 15.61 -2.60
CA ILE A 79 -4.46 15.99 -1.91
C ILE A 79 -3.35 16.03 -2.95
#